data_AF-A0A166MY00-F1
#
_entry.id   AF-A0A166MY00-F1
#
_cell.length_a   1.000
_cell.length_b   1.000
_cell.length_c   1.000
_cell.angle_alpha   90.00
_cell.angle_beta   90.00
_cell.angle_gamma   90.00
#
_symmetry.space_group_name_H-M   'P 1'
#
loop_
_entity.id
_entity.type
_entity.pdbx_description
1 polymer ?
#
loop_
_entity_poly.entity_id
_entity_poly.type
_entity_poly.pdbx_seq_one_letter_code
_entity_poly.pdbx_strand_id
1 'polypeptide(L)'
;MAPFGQDLKLQAEQQQQLGLPAVAARHTRTRRRVGLAAVWLVALLVQLHLFGVISWPSWPWPWPWGRKPSSPYAPGSFYLTKTAVHLSEPKLCSVGKSYSGHIGVKGDEPDSPRRVYYWFFEAQVAPETAPVIMTIGGGPGTSGMANPMVGQSHCVLSDNGTTLIPHDNAWSEHFNVLAIDHPIGVGFSYGKGVNNSRDAAFDVYDFLQKFYVAFPQYSK
;
A
#
# COMPACT_ATOMS: atom_id res chain seq x y z
N MET A 1 4.55 38.01 -24.58
CA MET A 1 3.25 37.59 -25.15
C MET A 1 3.00 38.40 -26.41
N ALA A 2 3.29 37.81 -27.56
CA ALA A 2 2.92 38.35 -28.87
C ALA A 2 1.65 37.61 -29.36
N PRO A 3 0.70 38.28 -30.02
CA PRO A 3 -0.60 37.69 -30.31
C PRO A 3 -0.56 36.76 -31.53
N PHE A 4 -1.14 35.57 -31.36
CA PHE A 4 -1.27 34.42 -32.28
C PHE A 4 -2.07 34.70 -33.58
N GLY A 5 -2.27 35.97 -33.95
CA GLY A 5 -3.16 36.39 -35.05
C GLY A 5 -2.46 36.79 -36.36
N GLN A 6 -1.13 36.87 -36.38
CA GLN A 6 -0.38 37.28 -37.59
C GLN A 6 -0.01 36.12 -38.52
N ASP A 7 -0.01 34.87 -38.04
CA ASP A 7 0.38 33.69 -38.85
C ASP A 7 -0.67 33.25 -39.87
N LEU A 8 -1.97 33.49 -39.60
CA LEU A 8 -3.05 33.06 -40.51
C LEU A 8 -3.15 33.89 -41.79
N LYS A 9 -2.75 35.17 -41.74
CA LYS A 9 -2.69 36.02 -42.95
C LYS A 9 -1.50 35.65 -43.82
N LEU A 10 -0.38 35.27 -43.21
CA LEU A 10 0.82 34.84 -43.91
C LEU A 10 0.59 33.53 -44.68
N GLN A 11 -0.18 32.59 -44.11
CA GLN A 11 -0.54 31.33 -44.78
C GLN A 11 -1.53 31.51 -45.93
N ALA A 12 -2.44 32.49 -45.85
CA ALA A 12 -3.41 32.77 -46.91
C ALA A 12 -2.77 33.44 -48.14
N GLU A 13 -1.77 34.31 -47.95
CA GLU A 13 -1.01 34.91 -49.05
C GLU A 13 -0.08 33.89 -49.74
N GLN A 14 0.44 32.92 -48.98
CA GLN A 14 1.29 31.84 -49.52
C GLN A 14 0.53 30.90 -50.47
N GLN A 15 -0.79 30.71 -50.26
CA GLN A 15 -1.61 29.87 -51.14
C GLN A 15 -1.98 30.56 -52.47
N GLN A 16 -1.91 31.89 -52.56
CA GLN A 16 -2.18 32.62 -53.80
C GLN A 16 -0.97 32.63 -54.77
N GLN A 17 0.25 32.35 -54.28
CA GLN A 17 1.45 32.19 -55.10
C GLN A 17 1.58 30.80 -55.76
N LEU A 18 0.81 29.80 -55.30
CA LEU A 18 0.90 28.41 -55.78
C LEU A 18 0.03 28.09 -57.01
N GLY A 19 -0.71 29.07 -57.56
CA GLY A 19 -1.37 28.94 -58.87
C GLY A 19 -2.38 27.79 -59.02
N LEU A 20 -2.85 27.20 -57.93
CA LEU A 20 -3.80 26.08 -57.96
C LEU A 20 -5.23 26.61 -58.17
N PRO A 21 -5.98 26.12 -59.17
CA PRO A 21 -7.33 26.60 -59.43
C PRO A 21 -8.29 26.17 -58.32
N ALA A 22 -9.09 27.12 -57.83
CA ALA A 22 -10.19 26.86 -56.92
C ALA A 22 -11.23 25.97 -57.61
N VAL A 23 -11.38 24.73 -57.14
CA VAL A 23 -12.40 23.80 -57.63
C VAL A 23 -13.76 24.24 -57.08
N ALA A 24 -14.52 24.96 -57.91
CA ALA A 24 -15.91 25.33 -57.62
C ALA A 24 -16.81 24.10 -57.79
N ALA A 25 -17.33 23.58 -56.67
CA ALA A 25 -18.30 22.48 -56.68
C ALA A 25 -19.68 22.98 -57.15
N ARG A 26 -20.12 22.51 -58.32
CA ARG A 26 -21.43 22.79 -58.92
C ARG A 26 -22.52 21.98 -58.20
N HIS A 27 -23.41 22.64 -57.47
CA HIS A 27 -24.56 22.00 -56.82
C HIS A 27 -25.66 21.62 -57.83
N THR A 28 -25.74 20.36 -58.23
CA THR A 28 -26.96 19.79 -58.81
C THR A 28 -27.92 19.39 -57.68
N ARG A 29 -29.03 20.10 -57.53
CA ARG A 29 -30.05 19.86 -56.50
C ARG A 29 -30.99 18.73 -56.94
N THR A 30 -30.60 17.49 -56.70
CA THR A 30 -31.46 16.32 -56.94
C THR A 30 -32.38 16.12 -55.74
N ARG A 31 -33.66 16.50 -55.87
CA ARG A 31 -34.68 16.33 -54.83
C ARG A 31 -35.07 14.84 -54.74
N ARG A 32 -34.30 14.03 -53.99
CA ARG A 32 -34.65 12.63 -53.72
C ARG A 32 -35.74 12.59 -52.63
N ARG A 33 -36.90 12.01 -52.98
CA ARG A 33 -37.95 11.62 -52.03
C ARG A 33 -37.32 10.65 -51.02
N VAL A 34 -37.16 11.07 -49.77
CA VAL A 34 -36.76 10.17 -48.68
C VAL A 34 -37.96 9.26 -48.42
N GLY A 35 -37.86 8.01 -48.85
CA GLY A 35 -38.92 7.02 -48.65
C GLY A 35 -39.14 6.79 -47.15
N LEU A 36 -40.41 6.67 -46.76
CA LEU A 36 -40.88 6.41 -45.40
C LEU A 36 -40.09 5.32 -44.65
N ALA A 37 -39.49 4.36 -45.38
CA ALA A 37 -38.62 3.32 -44.83
C ALA A 37 -37.39 3.86 -44.05
N ALA A 38 -36.80 4.98 -44.46
CA ALA A 38 -35.65 5.56 -43.77
C ALA A 38 -36.04 6.19 -42.41
N VAL A 39 -37.28 6.68 -42.29
CA VAL A 39 -37.82 7.21 -41.02
C VAL A 39 -38.11 6.06 -40.05
N TRP A 40 -38.58 4.92 -40.54
CA TRP A 40 -38.81 3.71 -39.73
C TRP A 40 -37.50 3.08 -39.23
N LEU A 41 -36.42 3.12 -40.02
CA LEU A 41 -35.11 2.60 -39.59
C LEU A 41 -34.49 3.43 -38.46
N VAL A 42 -34.66 4.76 -38.47
CA VAL A 42 -34.18 5.62 -37.39
C VAL A 42 -35.01 5.43 -36.11
N ALA A 43 -36.33 5.23 -36.22
CA ALA A 43 -37.18 4.92 -35.07
C ALA A 43 -36.83 3.57 -34.41
N LEU A 44 -36.51 2.55 -35.20
CA LEU A 44 -36.05 1.25 -34.70
C LEU A 44 -34.68 1.33 -34.00
N LEU A 45 -33.76 2.16 -34.50
CA LEU A 45 -32.45 2.36 -33.90
C LEU A 45 -32.52 3.13 -32.57
N VAL A 46 -33.47 4.06 -32.41
CA VAL A 46 -33.68 4.77 -31.13
C VAL A 46 -34.34 3.84 -30.08
N GLN A 47 -35.21 2.91 -30.49
CA GLN A 47 -35.77 1.91 -29.57
C GLN A 47 -34.75 0.82 -29.15
N LEU A 48 -33.71 0.59 -29.95
CA LEU A 48 -32.60 -0.31 -29.57
C LEU A 48 -31.56 0.33 -28.63
N HIS A 49 -31.71 1.59 -28.25
CA HIS A 49 -30.86 2.25 -27.26
C HIS A 49 -31.57 2.60 -25.94
N LEU A 50 -32.86 2.26 -25.81
CA LEU A 50 -33.59 2.34 -24.52
C LEU A 50 -33.76 0.98 -23.83
N PHE A 51 -33.26 -0.12 -24.42
CA PHE A 51 -33.09 -1.42 -23.75
C PHE A 51 -31.64 -1.67 -23.30
N GLY A 52 -30.88 -0.59 -23.02
CA GLY A 52 -29.60 -0.65 -22.30
C GLY A 52 -29.73 -0.60 -20.79
N VAL A 53 -30.94 -0.48 -20.25
CA VAL A 53 -31.25 -0.70 -18.83
C VAL A 53 -31.84 -2.10 -18.69
N ILE A 54 -31.07 -3.10 -19.12
CA ILE A 54 -31.29 -4.48 -18.68
C ILE A 54 -30.76 -4.51 -17.25
N SER A 55 -31.67 -4.31 -16.30
CA SER A 55 -31.54 -4.90 -14.97
C SER A 55 -31.29 -6.39 -15.18
N TRP A 56 -30.02 -6.82 -15.10
CA TRP A 56 -29.68 -8.23 -15.23
C TRP A 56 -30.33 -8.99 -14.08
N PRO A 57 -31.32 -9.86 -14.36
CA PRO A 57 -31.84 -10.80 -13.38
C PRO A 57 -30.73 -11.81 -13.12
N SER A 58 -30.55 -12.14 -11.85
CA SER A 58 -29.75 -13.26 -11.36
C SER A 58 -30.07 -14.55 -12.14
N TRP A 59 -29.26 -14.88 -13.13
CA TRP A 59 -29.25 -16.19 -13.78
C TRP A 59 -28.02 -16.97 -13.30
N PRO A 60 -28.15 -18.23 -12.84
CA PRO A 60 -27.07 -18.97 -12.22
C PRO A 60 -26.31 -19.79 -13.25
N TRP A 61 -25.13 -19.31 -13.69
CA TRP A 61 -24.16 -20.13 -14.40
C TRP A 61 -22.96 -20.43 -13.48
N PRO A 62 -22.46 -21.68 -13.41
CA PRO A 62 -21.41 -22.07 -12.48
C PRO A 62 -20.04 -21.80 -13.12
N TRP A 63 -19.51 -20.59 -12.97
CA TRP A 63 -18.09 -20.31 -13.22
C TRP A 63 -17.37 -20.09 -11.88
N PRO A 64 -16.13 -20.56 -11.69
CA PRO A 64 -15.46 -20.62 -10.37
C PRO A 64 -14.99 -19.25 -9.82
N TRP A 65 -15.49 -18.12 -10.33
CA TRP A 65 -14.94 -16.77 -10.12
C TRP A 65 -15.71 -15.91 -9.12
N GLY A 66 -16.44 -16.53 -8.19
CA GLY A 66 -17.35 -15.85 -7.25
C GLY A 66 -16.71 -15.26 -6.00
N ARG A 67 -15.40 -15.41 -5.77
CA ARG A 67 -14.71 -14.77 -4.63
C ARG A 67 -13.62 -13.85 -5.15
N LYS A 68 -13.78 -12.53 -4.96
CA LYS A 68 -12.63 -11.63 -5.02
C LYS A 68 -11.60 -12.16 -4.00
N PRO A 69 -10.30 -12.27 -4.35
CA PRO A 69 -9.29 -12.60 -3.36
C PRO A 69 -9.46 -11.67 -2.16
N SER A 70 -9.55 -12.22 -0.96
CA SER A 70 -9.48 -11.39 0.25
C SER A 70 -8.18 -10.59 0.19
N SER A 71 -8.23 -9.30 0.58
CA SER A 71 -7.04 -8.47 0.66
C SER A 71 -5.93 -9.24 1.39
N PRO A 72 -4.66 -9.21 0.92
CA PRO A 72 -3.55 -9.81 1.66
C PRO A 72 -3.33 -9.17 3.05
N TYR A 73 -4.00 -8.04 3.29
CA TYR A 73 -4.05 -7.29 4.54
C TYR A 73 -5.38 -7.49 5.31
N ALA A 74 -6.14 -8.54 5.01
CA ALA A 74 -7.32 -8.90 5.80
C ALA A 74 -6.90 -9.59 7.13
N PRO A 75 -7.68 -9.46 8.21
CA PRO A 75 -7.44 -10.25 9.41
C PRO A 75 -7.38 -11.75 9.10
N GLY A 76 -6.31 -12.43 9.51
CA GLY A 76 -6.10 -13.86 9.31
C GLY A 76 -5.59 -14.29 7.93
N SER A 77 -5.30 -13.35 7.00
CA SER A 77 -4.77 -13.69 5.67
C SER A 77 -3.25 -13.87 5.62
N PHE A 78 -2.55 -13.64 6.73
CA PHE A 78 -1.10 -13.72 6.82
C PHE A 78 -0.68 -14.32 8.16
N TYR A 79 0.53 -14.87 8.22
CA TYR A 79 1.10 -15.40 9.45
C TYR A 79 1.35 -14.27 10.45
N LEU A 80 0.80 -14.43 11.66
CA LEU A 80 0.95 -13.48 12.76
C LEU A 80 1.07 -14.25 14.07
N THR A 81 2.17 -14.03 14.78
CA THR A 81 2.30 -14.35 16.20
C THR A 81 2.35 -13.03 16.97
N LYS A 82 1.53 -12.93 18.02
CA LYS A 82 1.48 -11.75 18.90
C LYS A 82 1.43 -12.22 20.35
N THR A 83 2.56 -12.09 21.03
CA THR A 83 2.69 -12.36 22.46
C THR A 83 2.69 -11.03 23.19
N ALA A 84 1.72 -10.82 24.07
CA ALA A 84 1.70 -9.64 24.93
C ALA A 84 2.48 -9.95 26.21
N VAL A 85 3.42 -9.07 26.56
CA VAL A 85 4.14 -9.10 27.83
C VAL A 85 3.79 -7.83 28.59
N HIS A 86 3.19 -8.01 29.75
CA HIS A 86 2.99 -6.90 30.69
C HIS A 86 4.27 -6.79 31.52
N LEU A 87 5.00 -5.68 31.37
CA LEU A 87 6.22 -5.40 32.13
C LEU A 87 5.84 -4.92 33.55
N SER A 88 5.07 -5.73 34.27
CA SER A 88 4.64 -5.49 35.65
C SER A 88 5.22 -6.50 36.63
N GLU A 89 6.03 -7.44 36.15
CA GLU A 89 6.73 -8.35 37.06
C GLU A 89 7.81 -7.57 37.82
N PRO A 90 7.97 -7.76 39.14
CA PRO A 90 8.99 -7.07 39.95
C PRO A 90 10.45 -7.38 39.54
N LYS A 91 10.67 -8.14 38.47
CA LYS A 91 11.98 -8.50 37.88
C LYS A 91 12.20 -7.92 36.48
N LEU A 92 11.19 -7.29 35.89
CA LEU A 92 11.27 -6.62 34.59
C LEU A 92 10.92 -5.16 34.84
N CYS A 93 11.76 -4.27 34.32
CA CYS A 93 11.69 -2.83 34.53
C CYS A 93 10.34 -2.21 34.16
N SER A 94 10.16 -0.99 34.68
CA SER A 94 8.89 -0.27 34.89
C SER A 94 7.79 -0.43 33.84
N VAL A 95 6.57 -0.31 34.37
CA VAL A 95 5.23 -0.49 33.83
C VAL A 95 5.06 -0.07 32.36
N GLY A 96 4.89 -1.04 31.48
CA GLY A 96 4.50 -0.82 30.10
C GLY A 96 4.00 -2.09 29.42
N LYS A 97 3.19 -1.96 28.37
CA LYS A 97 2.81 -3.09 27.53
C LYS A 97 3.80 -3.21 26.40
N SER A 98 4.30 -4.42 26.19
CA SER A 98 5.07 -4.73 24.99
C SER A 98 4.48 -5.96 24.29
N TYR A 99 4.72 -6.04 22.99
CA TYR A 99 4.27 -7.14 22.16
C TYR A 99 5.43 -7.61 21.30
N SER A 100 5.64 -8.92 21.25
CA SER A 100 6.62 -9.51 20.34
C SER A 100 6.01 -10.65 19.56
N GLY A 101 6.69 -11.02 18.48
CA GLY A 101 6.30 -12.14 17.66
C GLY A 101 6.75 -11.97 16.24
N HIS A 102 6.06 -12.63 15.32
CA HIS A 102 6.47 -12.69 13.92
C HIS A 102 5.34 -12.29 12.99
N ILE A 103 5.67 -11.56 11.94
CA ILE A 103 4.76 -11.26 10.83
C ILE A 103 5.35 -11.85 9.55
N GLY A 104 4.56 -12.68 8.87
CA GLY A 104 4.91 -13.23 7.56
C GLY A 104 4.84 -12.15 6.48
N VAL A 105 5.90 -11.96 5.71
CA VAL A 105 5.94 -11.03 4.57
C VAL A 105 5.54 -11.73 3.28
N LYS A 106 5.56 -11.02 2.15
CA LYS A 106 5.16 -11.54 0.84
C LYS A 106 5.89 -12.85 0.50
N GLY A 107 5.15 -13.88 0.13
CA GLY A 107 5.70 -15.19 -0.18
C GLY A 107 6.11 -16.01 1.05
N ASP A 108 5.60 -15.68 2.24
CA ASP A 108 5.59 -16.59 3.39
C ASP A 108 4.69 -17.79 3.07
N GLU A 109 5.29 -18.98 3.06
CA GLU A 109 4.60 -20.25 2.85
C GLU A 109 5.00 -21.22 3.98
N PRO A 110 4.17 -22.22 4.33
CA PRO A 110 4.51 -23.19 5.37
C PRO A 110 5.86 -23.90 5.14
N ASP A 111 6.16 -24.25 3.89
CA ASP A 111 7.39 -24.95 3.49
C ASP A 111 8.54 -23.99 3.12
N SER A 112 8.25 -22.69 2.98
CA SER A 112 9.24 -21.65 2.70
C SER A 112 8.92 -20.40 3.52
N PRO A 113 9.13 -20.44 4.85
CA PRO A 113 8.76 -19.33 5.70
C PRO A 113 9.55 -18.08 5.33
N ARG A 114 8.93 -16.92 5.54
CA ARG A 114 9.51 -15.58 5.38
C ARG A 114 8.94 -14.67 6.45
N ARG A 115 9.50 -14.72 7.66
CA ARG A 115 8.90 -14.14 8.87
C ARG A 115 9.84 -13.16 9.55
N VAL A 116 9.37 -11.92 9.68
CA VAL A 116 10.07 -10.84 10.37
C VAL A 116 9.67 -10.85 11.84
N TYR A 117 10.66 -10.96 12.72
CA TYR A 117 10.48 -10.77 14.15
C TYR A 117 10.40 -9.29 14.49
N TYR A 118 9.50 -8.96 15.41
CA TYR A 118 9.33 -7.62 15.92
C TYR A 118 9.22 -7.65 17.45
N TRP A 119 9.62 -6.53 18.05
CA TRP A 119 9.33 -6.21 19.44
C TRP A 119 8.85 -4.76 19.52
N PHE A 120 7.58 -4.63 19.88
CA PHE A 120 6.85 -3.38 19.95
C PHE A 120 6.62 -2.99 21.41
N PHE A 121 6.96 -1.75 21.75
CA PHE A 121 6.78 -1.17 23.08
C PHE A 121 5.80 0.01 22.97
N GLU A 122 4.72 -0.05 23.74
CA GLU A 122 3.79 1.09 23.83
C GLU A 122 4.45 2.24 24.57
N ALA A 123 4.16 3.47 24.17
CA ALA A 123 4.65 4.64 24.89
C ALA A 123 4.12 4.66 26.34
N GLN A 124 4.96 5.06 27.29
CA GLN A 124 4.55 5.21 28.69
C GLN A 124 3.54 6.35 28.84
N VAL A 125 3.70 7.41 28.06
CA VAL A 125 2.80 8.57 28.05
C VAL A 125 1.92 8.53 26.80
N ALA A 126 0.60 8.46 27.02
CA ALA A 126 -0.44 8.57 25.99
C ALA A 126 -0.21 7.66 24.75
N PRO A 127 -0.09 6.32 24.92
CA PRO A 127 0.28 5.40 23.85
C PRO A 127 -0.63 5.48 22.62
N GLU A 128 -1.94 5.68 22.80
CA GLU A 128 -2.91 5.75 21.69
C GLU A 128 -2.75 6.96 20.75
N THR A 129 -1.99 7.96 21.18
CA THR A 129 -1.72 9.22 20.44
C THR A 129 -0.24 9.43 20.16
N ALA A 130 0.64 8.71 20.84
CA ALA A 130 2.07 8.77 20.63
C ALA A 130 2.43 8.25 19.22
N PRO A 131 3.36 8.90 18.50
CA PRO A 131 3.77 8.42 17.19
C PRO A 131 4.57 7.12 17.28
N VAL A 132 4.52 6.31 16.22
CA VAL A 132 5.30 5.07 16.10
C VAL A 132 6.66 5.38 15.49
N ILE A 133 7.73 5.00 16.17
CA ILE A 133 9.10 5.02 15.64
C ILE A 133 9.52 3.57 15.36
N MET A 134 9.84 3.28 14.10
CA MET A 134 10.44 2.00 13.72
C MET A 134 11.96 2.08 13.80
N THR A 135 12.59 1.08 14.42
CA THR A 135 14.04 0.97 14.51
C THR A 135 14.49 -0.38 13.96
N ILE A 136 15.60 -0.36 13.23
CA ILE A 136 16.18 -1.51 12.53
C ILE A 136 17.67 -1.52 12.83
N GLY A 137 18.28 -2.69 12.90
CA GLY A 137 19.74 -2.79 12.91
C GLY A 137 20.37 -2.29 11.61
N GLY A 138 21.65 -1.93 11.66
CA GLY A 138 22.41 -1.45 10.51
C GLY A 138 23.15 -2.54 9.75
N GLY A 139 24.34 -2.20 9.24
CA GLY A 139 25.26 -3.17 8.63
C GLY A 139 25.13 -3.26 7.10
N PRO A 140 24.82 -4.44 6.58
CA PRO A 140 23.53 -5.11 6.76
C PRO A 140 23.61 -6.34 7.66
N GLY A 141 22.48 -6.75 8.23
CA GLY A 141 22.37 -8.05 8.89
C GLY A 141 22.50 -8.02 10.42
N THR A 142 22.62 -6.85 11.03
CA THR A 142 22.65 -6.73 12.50
C THR A 142 21.23 -6.77 13.06
N SER A 143 21.04 -7.48 14.18
CA SER A 143 19.76 -7.51 14.87
C SER A 143 19.36 -6.12 15.37
N GLY A 144 18.10 -5.75 15.16
CA GLY A 144 17.50 -4.54 15.71
C GLY A 144 17.17 -4.65 17.19
N MET A 145 17.22 -5.86 17.76
CA MET A 145 16.84 -6.11 19.16
C MET A 145 17.81 -5.54 20.18
N ALA A 146 19.04 -5.22 19.78
CA ALA A 146 19.96 -4.49 20.65
C ALA A 146 19.42 -3.09 20.98
N ASN A 147 18.80 -2.40 20.01
CA ASN A 147 18.36 -1.02 20.16
C ASN A 147 17.39 -0.78 21.34
N PRO A 148 16.31 -1.58 21.53
CA PRO A 148 15.46 -1.44 22.70
C PRO A 148 16.21 -1.71 24.01
N MET A 149 17.15 -2.66 24.02
CA MET A 149 17.91 -3.05 25.22
C MET A 149 19.01 -2.05 25.62
N VAL A 150 19.42 -1.14 24.74
CA VAL A 150 20.46 -0.14 25.01
C VAL A 150 19.92 1.28 25.23
N GLY A 151 18.60 1.42 25.41
CA GLY A 151 17.99 2.68 25.86
C GLY A 151 16.81 3.20 25.04
N GLN A 152 16.37 2.52 23.96
CA GLN A 152 15.15 2.96 23.27
C GLN A 152 13.86 2.52 23.98
N SER A 153 13.87 1.35 24.64
CA SER A 153 12.70 0.82 25.36
C SER A 153 12.71 1.22 26.84
N HIS A 154 11.65 0.85 27.59
CA HIS A 154 11.51 1.14 29.03
C HIS A 154 12.68 0.62 29.88
N CYS A 155 13.40 -0.34 29.33
CA CYS A 155 14.41 -1.13 29.98
C CYS A 155 15.76 -0.99 29.28
N VAL A 156 16.82 -0.94 30.06
CA VAL A 156 18.20 -1.11 29.59
C VAL A 156 18.82 -2.34 30.24
N LEU A 157 19.70 -3.02 29.52
CA LEU A 157 20.52 -4.10 30.06
C LEU A 157 21.52 -3.51 31.07
N SER A 158 21.55 -4.04 32.29
CA SER A 158 22.54 -3.65 33.30
C SER A 158 23.95 -4.03 32.88
N ASP A 159 24.96 -3.36 33.45
CA ASP A 159 26.39 -3.59 33.13
C ASP A 159 26.84 -5.05 33.33
N ASN A 160 26.19 -5.78 34.25
CA ASN A 160 26.47 -7.20 34.48
C ASN A 160 25.85 -8.14 33.42
N GLY A 161 25.06 -7.61 32.48
CA GLY A 161 24.42 -8.34 31.38
C GLY A 161 23.30 -9.32 31.77
N THR A 162 22.87 -9.34 33.03
CA THR A 162 21.94 -10.38 33.56
C THR A 162 20.59 -9.86 33.99
N THR A 163 20.46 -8.54 34.17
CA THR A 163 19.22 -7.91 34.63
C THR A 163 18.81 -6.77 33.71
N LEU A 164 17.52 -6.51 33.64
CA LEU A 164 16.98 -5.33 32.97
C LEU A 164 16.59 -4.30 34.05
N ILE A 165 17.08 -3.08 33.91
CA ILE A 165 16.80 -1.97 34.83
C ILE A 165 16.02 -0.86 34.10
N PRO A 166 15.20 -0.06 34.81
CA PRO A 166 14.52 1.07 34.20
C PRO A 166 15.52 2.04 33.56
N HIS A 167 15.18 2.57 32.39
CA HIS A 167 16.01 3.55 31.69
C HIS A 167 15.36 4.93 31.71
N ASP A 168 15.95 5.84 32.48
CA ASP A 168 15.57 7.25 32.48
C ASP A 168 15.94 7.86 31.11
N ASN A 169 15.00 8.53 30.45
CA ASN A 169 15.11 9.08 29.07
C ASN A 169 15.01 8.03 27.94
N ALA A 170 14.23 6.97 28.12
CA ALA A 170 13.90 6.06 27.03
C ALA A 170 13.06 6.75 25.94
N TRP A 171 13.27 6.40 24.66
CA TRP A 171 12.41 6.90 23.57
C TRP A 171 10.94 6.51 23.79
N SER A 172 10.74 5.31 24.32
CA SER A 172 9.44 4.78 24.72
C SER A 172 8.73 5.55 25.84
N GLU A 173 9.33 6.59 26.42
CA GLU A 173 8.60 7.53 27.28
C GLU A 173 7.51 8.27 26.48
N HIS A 174 7.81 8.66 25.23
CA HIS A 174 6.95 9.50 24.40
C HIS A 174 6.59 8.92 23.03
N PHE A 175 7.21 7.80 22.65
CA PHE A 175 7.02 7.17 21.34
C PHE A 175 6.66 5.70 21.48
N ASN A 176 5.81 5.21 20.58
CA ASN A 176 5.62 3.78 20.43
C ASN A 176 6.81 3.21 19.66
N VAL A 177 7.65 2.38 20.28
CA VAL A 177 8.91 1.91 19.66
C VAL A 177 8.68 0.54 19.02
N LEU A 178 8.88 0.44 17.70
CA LEU A 178 8.79 -0.78 16.91
C LEU A 178 10.19 -1.21 16.45
N ALA A 179 10.84 -2.10 17.22
CA ALA A 179 12.09 -2.69 16.79
C ALA A 179 11.81 -3.91 15.90
N ILE A 180 12.54 -4.05 14.79
CA ILE A 180 12.43 -5.22 13.90
C ILE A 180 13.80 -5.81 13.57
N ASP A 181 13.83 -7.12 13.36
CA ASP A 181 14.98 -7.83 12.83
C ASP A 181 14.85 -7.99 11.32
N HIS A 182 15.66 -7.27 10.56
CA HIS A 182 15.58 -7.28 9.10
C HIS A 182 16.94 -7.00 8.47
N PRO A 183 17.35 -7.65 7.34
CA PRO A 183 16.60 -8.59 6.48
C PRO A 183 16.21 -9.95 7.10
N ILE A 184 15.39 -10.73 6.40
CA ILE A 184 15.04 -12.10 6.84
C ILE A 184 16.32 -12.94 7.00
N GLY A 185 16.45 -13.63 8.14
CA GLY A 185 17.66 -14.36 8.55
C GLY A 185 18.50 -13.63 9.61
N VAL A 186 18.14 -12.39 9.95
CA VAL A 186 18.76 -11.59 11.01
C VAL A 186 18.09 -11.86 12.35
N GLY A 187 18.89 -11.98 13.43
CA GLY A 187 18.37 -12.07 14.79
C GLY A 187 17.36 -13.20 14.95
N PHE A 188 16.13 -12.86 15.34
CA PHE A 188 15.03 -13.82 15.50
C PHE A 188 14.14 -13.96 14.25
N SER A 189 14.41 -13.21 13.19
CA SER A 189 13.74 -13.36 11.89
C SER A 189 14.30 -14.57 11.15
N TYR A 190 13.41 -15.37 10.56
CA TYR A 190 13.81 -16.62 9.90
C TYR A 190 13.06 -16.85 8.60
N GLY A 191 13.69 -17.64 7.73
CA GLY A 191 13.13 -17.98 6.43
C GLY A 191 14.05 -17.70 5.25
N LYS A 192 13.45 -17.63 4.06
CA LYS A 192 14.16 -17.31 2.82
C LYS A 192 14.52 -15.82 2.78
N GLY A 193 15.82 -15.55 2.89
CA GLY A 193 16.41 -14.22 2.88
C GLY A 193 16.38 -13.51 1.54
N VAL A 194 16.73 -12.21 1.57
CA VAL A 194 16.94 -11.35 0.41
C VAL A 194 18.39 -10.87 0.40
N ASN A 195 18.95 -10.59 -0.78
CA ASN A 195 20.36 -10.22 -0.95
C ASN A 195 20.56 -8.82 -1.54
N ASN A 196 19.50 -8.02 -1.64
CA ASN A 196 19.55 -6.68 -2.20
C ASN A 196 18.60 -5.74 -1.45
N SER A 197 18.95 -4.45 -1.41
CA SER A 197 18.21 -3.43 -0.66
C SER A 197 16.80 -3.17 -1.20
N ARG A 198 16.54 -3.44 -2.48
CA ARG A 198 15.23 -3.21 -3.10
C ARG A 198 14.20 -4.21 -2.58
N ASP A 199 14.53 -5.49 -2.60
CA ASP A 199 13.64 -6.55 -2.10
C ASP A 199 13.48 -6.45 -0.57
N ALA A 200 14.57 -6.10 0.13
CA ALA A 200 14.54 -5.75 1.54
C ALA A 200 13.55 -4.61 1.86
N ALA A 201 13.51 -3.55 1.05
CA ALA A 201 12.56 -2.45 1.25
C ALA A 201 11.10 -2.90 1.03
N PHE A 202 10.84 -3.77 0.05
CA PHE A 202 9.51 -4.34 -0.18
C PHE A 202 9.04 -5.22 0.97
N ASP A 203 9.93 -6.01 1.56
CA ASP A 203 9.63 -6.84 2.73
C ASP A 203 9.22 -5.95 3.94
N VAL A 204 9.97 -4.87 4.21
CA VAL A 204 9.63 -3.92 5.29
C VAL A 204 8.31 -3.19 5.01
N TYR A 205 8.06 -2.80 3.76
CA TYR A 205 6.79 -2.17 3.38
C TYR A 205 5.60 -3.11 3.63
N ASP A 206 5.69 -4.36 3.17
CA ASP A 206 4.64 -5.37 3.39
C ASP A 206 4.45 -5.69 4.88
N PHE A 207 5.55 -5.78 5.63
CA PHE A 207 5.52 -5.90 7.08
C PHE A 207 4.74 -4.75 7.74
N LEU A 208 5.02 -3.49 7.39
CA LEU A 208 4.35 -2.33 7.99
C LEU A 208 2.84 -2.32 7.68
N GLN A 209 2.44 -2.64 6.46
CA GLN A 209 1.02 -2.76 6.10
C GLN A 209 0.31 -3.79 7.00
N LYS A 210 0.93 -4.96 7.20
CA LYS A 210 0.39 -6.03 8.05
C LYS A 210 0.47 -5.70 9.55
N PHE A 211 1.49 -4.98 9.98
CA PHE A 211 1.62 -4.49 11.35
C PHE A 211 0.43 -3.60 11.72
N TYR A 212 0.05 -2.65 10.86
CA TYR A 212 -1.10 -1.79 11.11
C TYR A 212 -2.46 -2.51 11.03
N VAL A 213 -2.53 -3.66 10.36
CA VAL A 213 -3.70 -4.56 10.47
C VAL A 213 -3.74 -5.26 11.83
N ALA A 214 -2.59 -5.68 12.34
CA ALA A 214 -2.47 -6.34 13.65
C ALA A 214 -2.59 -5.37 14.85
N PHE A 215 -2.33 -4.08 14.62
CA PHE A 215 -2.42 -2.99 15.59
C PHE A 215 -3.16 -1.76 15.02
N PRO A 216 -4.47 -1.89 14.74
CA PRO A 216 -5.26 -0.85 14.08
C PRO A 216 -5.37 0.45 14.89
N GLN A 217 -5.09 0.42 16.20
CA GLN A 217 -5.09 1.62 17.03
C GLN A 217 -3.99 2.63 16.69
N TYR A 218 -2.93 2.19 15.99
CA TYR A 218 -1.77 3.01 15.63
C TYR A 218 -1.75 3.45 14.16
N SER A 219 -2.79 3.16 13.38
CA SER A 219 -2.85 3.41 11.93
C SER A 219 -3.49 4.75 11.52
N LYS A 220 -3.49 5.74 12.43
CA LYS A 220 -4.17 7.03 12.26
C LYS A 220 -3.45 7.95 11.27
#